data_AF-A0A929RQ41-F1
#
_entry.id   AF-A0A929RQ41-F1
#
_cell.length_a   1.000
_cell.length_b   1.000
_cell.length_c   1.000
_cell.angle_alpha   90.00
_cell.angle_beta   90.00
_cell.angle_gamma   90.00
#
_symmetry.space_group_name_H-M   'P 1'
#
loop_
_entity.id
_entity.type
_entity.pdbx_description
1 polymer ?
#
loop_
_entity_poly.entity_id
_entity_poly.type
_entity_poly.pdbx_seq_one_letter_code
_entity_poly.pdbx_strand_id
1 'polypeptide(L)'
;MRTAASRRVLATTATLLVATTLVAGCRPFRIRGHRSSRPGPTATTQAGSAAQAGSTAEISNLPNIPVGQKNQLVDEYNNAQRQQKSSIIDKARALNNMVGAQLVATSPVTINQQRFSLSTNGTISVNKNDKVYQMMSATDFWRLGSDTYDLCVDRDCAYYSSWTVQVEGSGNTLTYVWTMKIDGPEQPTAPIVRRFQVSA
;
A
#
# COMPACT_ATOMS: atom_id res chain seq x y z
N MET A 1 -28.04 2.71 39.08
CA MET A 1 -26.73 3.00 39.72
C MET A 1 -26.00 1.70 39.99
N ARG A 2 -25.01 1.35 39.17
CA ARG A 2 -23.89 0.45 39.51
C ARG A 2 -22.69 0.85 38.64
N THR A 3 -21.54 0.81 39.29
CA THR A 3 -20.33 1.62 39.07
C THR A 3 -19.39 1.05 38.01
N ALA A 4 -18.55 1.94 37.49
CA ALA A 4 -17.58 1.77 36.42
C ALA A 4 -16.43 0.80 36.71
N ALA A 5 -15.81 0.29 35.64
CA ALA A 5 -14.39 -0.04 35.62
C ALA A 5 -13.83 0.05 34.19
N SER A 6 -13.29 1.23 33.86
CA SER A 6 -12.43 1.48 32.71
C SER A 6 -11.15 0.63 32.80
N ARG A 7 -10.79 -0.08 31.73
CA ARG A 7 -9.44 -0.63 31.57
C ARG A 7 -8.68 0.17 30.51
N ARG A 8 -7.71 0.96 30.97
CA ARG A 8 -6.72 1.66 30.15
C ARG A 8 -5.67 0.65 29.70
N VAL A 9 -5.44 0.54 28.40
CA VAL A 9 -4.31 -0.23 27.83
C VAL A 9 -3.10 0.69 27.83
N LEU A 10 -2.06 0.34 28.60
CA LEU A 10 -0.77 1.02 28.57
C LEU A 10 -0.02 0.68 27.29
N ALA A 11 0.34 1.70 26.53
CA ALA A 11 1.32 1.62 25.45
C ALA A 11 2.73 1.56 26.05
N THR A 12 3.47 0.49 25.78
CA THR A 12 4.91 0.41 26.05
C THR A 12 5.68 0.65 24.76
N THR A 13 6.17 1.86 24.60
CA THR A 13 7.16 2.26 23.60
C THR A 13 8.53 1.68 23.98
N ALA A 14 9.09 0.82 23.12
CA ALA A 14 10.48 0.38 23.22
C ALA A 14 11.35 1.22 22.26
N THR A 15 12.15 2.11 22.83
CA THR A 15 13.16 2.91 22.12
C THR A 15 14.47 2.10 22.07
N LEU A 16 14.94 1.70 20.88
CA LEU A 16 16.28 1.14 20.73
C LEU A 16 17.30 2.26 20.46
N LEU A 17 18.32 2.33 21.32
CA LEU A 17 19.49 3.20 21.20
C LEU A 17 20.46 2.66 20.14
N VAL A 18 20.92 3.55 19.26
CA VAL A 18 22.03 3.31 18.33
C VAL A 18 23.35 3.66 19.02
N ALA A 19 24.29 2.72 19.04
CA ALA A 19 25.67 2.96 19.45
C ALA A 19 26.61 2.53 18.32
N THR A 20 27.34 3.47 17.74
CA THR A 20 28.55 3.17 16.94
C THR A 20 29.64 4.17 17.28
N THR A 21 30.76 3.61 17.71
CA THR A 21 31.96 4.26 18.24
C THR A 21 32.86 4.82 17.14
N LEU A 22 33.49 5.96 17.47
CA LEU A 22 34.61 6.58 16.76
C LEU A 22 35.88 5.71 16.82
N VAL A 23 36.64 5.66 15.72
CA VAL A 23 38.09 5.46 15.79
C VAL A 23 38.79 6.55 14.96
N ALA A 24 39.62 7.30 15.66
CA ALA A 24 40.51 8.33 15.15
C ALA A 24 41.78 7.72 14.54
N GLY A 25 42.32 8.37 13.51
CA GLY A 25 43.64 8.05 12.95
C GLY A 25 44.25 9.27 12.24
N CYS A 26 44.95 10.11 13.00
CA CYS A 26 45.84 11.14 12.46
C CYS A 26 47.14 10.51 11.94
N ARG A 27 47.67 10.99 10.80
CA ARG A 27 49.04 11.56 10.69
C ARG A 27 49.34 12.15 9.29
N PRO A 28 50.31 13.09 9.20
CA PRO A 28 50.38 14.13 8.17
C PRO A 28 51.41 13.85 7.07
N PHE A 29 51.30 14.50 5.92
CA PHE A 29 52.46 14.86 5.09
C PHE A 29 52.16 16.07 4.19
N ARG A 30 52.98 17.13 4.32
CA ARG A 30 53.02 18.31 3.44
C ARG A 30 53.87 17.98 2.21
N ILE A 31 53.45 18.36 1.00
CA ILE A 31 54.34 18.92 -0.04
C ILE A 31 53.60 20.04 -0.79
N ARG A 32 54.37 21.09 -1.12
CA ARG A 32 54.03 22.40 -1.68
C ARG A 32 54.35 22.44 -3.19
N GLY A 33 53.55 23.20 -3.95
CA GLY A 33 53.82 23.66 -5.34
C GLY A 33 53.01 22.89 -6.39
N HIS A 34 52.25 23.48 -7.33
CA HIS A 34 52.49 24.66 -8.15
C HIS A 34 51.17 25.28 -8.68
N ARG A 35 51.11 26.61 -8.88
CA ARG A 35 50.09 27.31 -9.70
C ARG A 35 50.19 26.89 -11.17
N SER A 36 49.06 26.72 -11.88
CA SER A 36 48.60 27.70 -12.89
C SER A 36 47.28 27.30 -13.61
N SER A 37 46.39 28.28 -13.73
CA SER A 37 45.51 28.58 -14.89
C SER A 37 44.18 27.81 -15.17
N ARG A 38 43.10 28.49 -14.73
CA ARG A 38 41.87 28.87 -15.48
C ARG A 38 40.66 27.89 -15.57
N PRO A 39 39.40 28.38 -15.43
CA PRO A 39 38.21 27.57 -15.11
C PRO A 39 37.27 27.32 -16.31
N GLY A 40 36.45 26.26 -16.20
CA GLY A 40 35.34 25.90 -17.10
C GLY A 40 34.55 24.72 -16.53
N PRO A 41 33.25 24.56 -16.86
CA PRO A 41 32.19 24.45 -15.85
C PRO A 41 31.90 23.03 -15.34
N THR A 42 31.48 23.03 -14.07
CA THR A 42 30.76 22.00 -13.34
C THR A 42 29.69 21.27 -14.16
N ALA A 43 29.83 19.96 -14.27
CA ALA A 43 28.71 19.02 -14.32
C ALA A 43 29.13 17.72 -13.64
N THR A 44 29.21 17.78 -12.30
CA THR A 44 29.03 16.58 -11.48
C THR A 44 27.55 16.22 -11.59
N THR A 45 27.17 15.40 -12.58
CA THR A 45 25.87 14.72 -12.53
C THR A 45 26.04 13.55 -11.59
N GLN A 46 25.89 13.90 -10.31
CA GLN A 46 25.67 13.03 -9.18
C GLN A 46 24.64 11.98 -9.59
N ALA A 47 25.04 10.70 -9.57
CA ALA A 47 24.14 9.58 -9.48
C ALA A 47 23.37 9.71 -8.16
N GLY A 48 22.29 10.47 -8.22
CA GLY A 48 21.29 10.59 -7.18
C GLY A 48 20.03 9.91 -7.66
N SER A 49 19.94 8.59 -7.46
CA SER A 49 18.66 7.93 -7.25
C SER A 49 18.07 8.44 -5.93
N ALA A 50 17.71 9.73 -5.91
CA ALA A 50 16.81 10.27 -4.92
C ALA A 50 15.48 9.58 -5.21
N ALA A 51 15.10 8.62 -4.36
CA ALA A 51 13.74 8.12 -4.29
C ALA A 51 12.81 9.33 -4.40
N GLN A 52 12.04 9.40 -5.48
CA GLN A 52 11.17 10.53 -5.77
C GLN A 52 10.29 10.77 -4.55
N ALA A 53 10.51 11.87 -3.84
CA ALA A 53 9.73 12.23 -2.68
C ALA A 53 8.29 12.46 -3.13
N GLY A 54 7.43 11.48 -2.89
CA GLY A 54 6.03 11.57 -3.29
C GLY A 54 5.28 12.64 -2.51
N SER A 55 4.17 13.10 -3.08
CA SER A 55 3.37 14.22 -2.59
C SER A 55 1.90 13.83 -2.45
N THR A 56 1.11 14.63 -1.75
CA THR A 56 -0.36 14.47 -1.72
C THR A 56 -0.99 14.61 -3.11
N ALA A 57 -0.39 15.44 -3.98
CA ALA A 57 -0.80 15.57 -5.37
C ALA A 57 -0.60 14.26 -6.14
N GLU A 58 0.47 13.53 -5.83
CA GLU A 58 0.69 12.19 -6.38
C GLU A 58 -0.44 11.23 -6.00
N ILE A 59 -0.76 11.11 -4.71
CA ILE A 59 -1.85 10.25 -4.20
C ILE A 59 -3.17 10.56 -4.91
N SER A 60 -3.49 11.85 -5.04
CA SER A 60 -4.74 12.34 -5.64
C SER A 60 -4.87 11.94 -7.12
N ASN A 61 -3.76 11.86 -7.85
CA ASN A 61 -3.71 11.58 -9.28
C ASN A 61 -3.67 10.08 -9.62
N LEU A 62 -3.56 9.17 -8.64
CA LEU A 62 -3.56 7.72 -8.89
C LEU A 62 -4.95 7.25 -9.33
N PRO A 63 -5.16 6.78 -10.58
CA PRO A 63 -6.50 6.57 -11.11
C PRO A 63 -7.26 5.39 -10.49
N ASN A 64 -6.55 4.39 -9.96
CA ASN A 64 -7.14 3.10 -9.58
C ASN A 64 -7.48 3.00 -8.08
N ILE A 65 -7.63 4.12 -7.38
CA ILE A 65 -7.94 4.16 -5.94
C ILE A 65 -9.27 4.88 -5.72
N PRO A 66 -10.21 4.34 -4.92
CA PRO A 66 -11.44 5.03 -4.55
C PRO A 66 -11.19 6.41 -3.94
N VAL A 67 -12.03 7.40 -4.24
CA VAL A 67 -11.84 8.80 -3.80
C VAL A 67 -11.79 8.92 -2.27
N GLY A 68 -12.66 8.21 -1.56
CA GLY A 68 -12.65 8.18 -0.10
C GLY A 68 -11.33 7.66 0.47
N GLN A 69 -10.75 6.65 -0.17
CA GLN A 69 -9.46 6.08 0.24
C GLN A 69 -8.29 7.02 -0.11
N LYS A 70 -8.35 7.74 -1.23
CA LYS A 70 -7.37 8.80 -1.53
C LYS A 70 -7.37 9.87 -0.46
N ASN A 71 -8.55 10.33 -0.04
CA ASN A 71 -8.68 11.36 0.98
C ASN A 71 -8.08 10.89 2.31
N GLN A 72 -8.36 9.65 2.73
CA GLN A 72 -7.74 9.04 3.91
C GLN A 72 -6.22 9.01 3.82
N LEU A 73 -5.65 8.59 2.69
CA LEU A 73 -4.20 8.55 2.48
C LEU A 73 -3.57 9.96 2.49
N VAL A 74 -4.25 10.96 1.92
CA VAL A 74 -3.81 12.37 1.96
C VAL A 74 -3.82 12.90 3.40
N ASP A 75 -4.88 12.60 4.16
CA ASP A 75 -4.98 12.98 5.57
C ASP A 75 -3.90 12.31 6.42
N GLU A 76 -3.67 11.01 6.23
CA GLU A 76 -2.55 10.29 6.85
C GLU A 76 -1.22 10.96 6.51
N TYR A 77 -0.98 11.29 5.24
CA TYR A 77 0.27 11.93 4.79
C TYR A 77 0.48 13.31 5.44
N ASN A 78 -0.58 14.11 5.56
CA ASN A 78 -0.51 15.45 6.14
C ASN A 78 -0.21 15.41 7.64
N ASN A 79 -0.76 14.42 8.35
CA ASN A 79 -0.60 14.24 9.79
C ASN A 79 0.65 13.41 10.18
N ALA A 80 1.26 12.71 9.23
CA ALA A 80 2.41 11.85 9.47
C ALA A 80 3.73 12.63 9.69
N GLN A 81 4.63 12.01 10.46
CA GLN A 81 6.01 12.49 10.60
C GLN A 81 6.75 12.38 9.27
N ARG A 82 7.74 13.26 9.03
CA ARG A 82 8.49 13.31 7.75
C ARG A 82 8.99 11.93 7.29
N GLN A 83 9.51 11.11 8.20
CA GLN A 83 10.03 9.77 7.93
C GLN A 83 8.96 8.72 7.57
N GLN A 84 7.69 8.96 7.86
CA GLN A 84 6.57 8.04 7.57
C GLN A 84 5.89 8.34 6.23
N LYS A 85 6.09 9.55 5.69
CA LYS A 85 5.41 10.03 4.48
C LYS A 85 5.70 9.17 3.25
N SER A 86 6.94 8.68 3.09
CA SER A 86 7.29 7.79 1.98
C SER A 86 6.48 6.48 2.02
N SER A 87 6.31 5.87 3.19
CA SER A 87 5.52 4.64 3.33
C SER A 87 4.05 4.83 2.95
N ILE A 88 3.48 6.01 3.18
CA ILE A 88 2.10 6.33 2.79
C ILE A 88 1.99 6.45 1.26
N ILE A 89 2.97 7.07 0.61
CA ILE A 89 3.07 7.11 -0.86
C ILE A 89 3.21 5.69 -1.42
N ASP A 90 4.06 4.86 -0.82
CA ASP A 90 4.28 3.49 -1.28
C ASP A 90 2.99 2.65 -1.16
N LYS A 91 2.22 2.81 -0.08
CA LYS A 91 0.90 2.19 0.06
C LYS A 91 -0.07 2.66 -1.02
N ALA A 92 -0.10 3.96 -1.32
CA ALA A 92 -0.95 4.50 -2.37
C ALA A 92 -0.57 3.91 -3.74
N ARG A 93 0.72 3.88 -4.08
CA ARG A 93 1.23 3.24 -5.31
C ARG A 93 0.87 1.76 -5.37
N ALA A 94 1.02 1.03 -4.28
CA ALA A 94 0.66 -0.38 -4.23
C ALA A 94 -0.83 -0.61 -4.50
N LEU A 95 -1.72 0.17 -3.86
CA LEU A 95 -3.17 0.11 -4.14
C LEU A 95 -3.45 0.39 -5.62
N ASN A 96 -2.84 1.42 -6.19
CA ASN A 96 -3.02 1.75 -7.59
C ASN A 96 -2.55 0.62 -8.54
N ASN A 97 -1.42 0.00 -8.20
CA ASN A 97 -0.78 -1.04 -9.02
C ASN A 97 -1.40 -2.43 -8.81
N MET A 98 -2.28 -2.59 -7.82
CA MET A 98 -3.07 -3.81 -7.65
C MET A 98 -3.98 -4.06 -8.87
N VAL A 99 -4.53 -2.99 -9.45
CA VAL A 99 -5.27 -3.07 -10.71
C VAL A 99 -4.28 -3.26 -11.86
N GLY A 100 -4.49 -4.31 -12.64
CA GLY A 100 -3.57 -4.78 -13.68
C GLY A 100 -2.56 -5.83 -13.21
N ALA A 101 -2.46 -6.08 -11.90
CA ALA A 101 -1.59 -7.12 -11.36
C ALA A 101 -2.30 -8.48 -11.28
N GLN A 102 -1.55 -9.56 -11.53
CA GLN A 102 -2.00 -10.90 -11.18
C GLN A 102 -1.83 -11.12 -9.68
N LEU A 103 -2.95 -11.24 -8.98
CA LEU A 103 -2.96 -11.57 -7.56
C LEU A 103 -3.06 -13.07 -7.33
N VAL A 104 -2.43 -13.52 -6.26
CA VAL A 104 -2.46 -14.92 -5.78
C VAL A 104 -2.99 -14.89 -4.36
N ALA A 105 -4.06 -15.64 -4.11
CA ALA A 105 -4.68 -15.71 -2.80
C ALA A 105 -3.78 -16.46 -1.81
N THR A 106 -3.65 -15.93 -0.59
CA THR A 106 -2.91 -16.52 0.52
C THR A 106 -3.81 -16.88 1.70
N SER A 107 -5.01 -16.30 1.77
CA SER A 107 -6.01 -16.63 2.80
C SER A 107 -7.43 -16.33 2.32
N PRO A 108 -8.42 -17.16 2.66
CA PRO A 108 -8.33 -18.38 3.48
C PRO A 108 -7.65 -19.54 2.76
N VAL A 109 -7.29 -20.59 3.53
CA VAL A 109 -6.64 -21.81 3.02
C VAL A 109 -7.40 -22.42 1.83
N THR A 110 -8.73 -22.31 1.80
CA THR A 110 -9.60 -22.86 0.75
C THR A 110 -9.38 -22.27 -0.64
N ILE A 111 -8.77 -21.09 -0.74
CA ILE A 111 -8.45 -20.43 -2.01
C ILE A 111 -6.94 -20.23 -2.20
N ASN A 112 -6.11 -20.77 -1.31
CA ASN A 112 -4.67 -20.57 -1.36
C ASN A 112 -4.11 -20.93 -2.75
N GLN A 113 -3.21 -20.10 -3.26
CA GLN A 113 -2.57 -20.19 -4.57
C GLN A 113 -3.49 -19.95 -5.79
N GLN A 114 -4.80 -19.74 -5.59
CA GLN A 114 -5.72 -19.42 -6.68
C GLN A 114 -5.53 -17.97 -7.14
N ARG A 115 -5.69 -17.75 -8.44
CA ARG A 115 -5.37 -16.49 -9.12
C ARG A 115 -6.60 -15.63 -9.30
N PHE A 116 -6.45 -14.33 -9.05
CA PHE A 116 -7.50 -13.33 -9.22
C PHE A 116 -6.87 -12.02 -9.70
N SER A 117 -7.57 -11.22 -10.50
CA SER A 117 -7.06 -9.91 -10.91
C SER A 117 -8.17 -8.97 -11.35
N LEU A 118 -7.98 -7.68 -11.06
CA LEU A 118 -8.77 -6.60 -11.63
C LEU A 118 -8.04 -6.09 -12.87
N SER A 119 -8.63 -6.23 -14.04
CA SER A 119 -8.04 -5.74 -15.30
C SER A 119 -8.29 -4.25 -15.48
N THR A 120 -7.39 -3.51 -16.12
CA THR A 120 -7.50 -2.05 -16.31
C THR A 120 -8.68 -1.61 -17.17
N ASN A 121 -9.29 -2.52 -17.94
CA ASN A 121 -10.48 -2.32 -18.75
C ASN A 121 -11.81 -2.57 -17.99
N GLY A 122 -11.77 -2.76 -16.66
CA GLY A 122 -12.95 -2.97 -15.83
C GLY A 122 -13.48 -4.41 -15.80
N THR A 123 -12.72 -5.40 -16.28
CA THR A 123 -13.10 -6.82 -16.18
C THR A 123 -12.31 -7.55 -15.10
N ILE A 124 -12.86 -8.62 -14.56
CA ILE A 124 -12.17 -9.53 -13.64
C ILE A 124 -11.58 -10.69 -14.45
N SER A 125 -10.32 -11.03 -14.19
CA SER A 125 -9.68 -12.22 -14.75
C SER A 125 -9.40 -13.24 -13.66
N VAL A 126 -10.07 -14.38 -13.78
CA VAL A 126 -10.13 -15.47 -12.80
C VAL A 126 -10.61 -16.75 -13.49
N ASN A 127 -10.13 -17.92 -13.05
CA ASN A 127 -10.69 -19.18 -13.50
C ASN A 127 -12.04 -19.42 -12.82
N LYS A 128 -13.12 -19.53 -13.61
CA LYS A 128 -14.50 -19.67 -13.08
C LYS A 128 -14.73 -20.97 -12.32
N ASN A 129 -13.87 -21.98 -12.51
CA ASN A 129 -13.93 -23.23 -11.75
C ASN A 129 -13.22 -23.13 -10.38
N ASP A 130 -12.45 -22.07 -10.14
CA ASP A 130 -11.73 -21.88 -8.88
C ASP A 130 -12.68 -21.34 -7.79
N LYS A 131 -12.44 -21.75 -6.55
CA LYS A 131 -13.22 -21.27 -5.39
C LYS A 131 -13.08 -19.76 -5.17
N VAL A 132 -11.97 -19.16 -5.58
CA VAL A 132 -11.75 -17.72 -5.47
C VAL A 132 -12.77 -16.94 -6.30
N TYR A 133 -13.22 -17.46 -7.45
CA TYR A 133 -14.28 -16.83 -8.24
C TYR A 133 -15.57 -16.71 -7.40
N GLN A 134 -16.01 -17.82 -6.81
CA GLN A 134 -17.20 -17.85 -5.96
C GLN A 134 -17.04 -16.99 -4.69
N MET A 135 -15.86 -17.05 -4.06
CA MET A 135 -15.59 -16.33 -2.80
C MET A 135 -15.34 -14.82 -2.99
N MET A 136 -15.06 -14.39 -4.22
CA MET A 136 -15.05 -12.99 -4.67
C MET A 136 -16.37 -12.62 -5.37
N SER A 137 -17.47 -13.27 -4.95
CA SER A 137 -18.85 -12.99 -5.35
C SER A 137 -19.27 -13.39 -6.77
N ALA A 138 -18.51 -14.24 -7.47
CA ALA A 138 -18.82 -14.74 -8.81
C ALA A 138 -19.08 -13.60 -9.82
N THR A 139 -18.16 -12.64 -9.85
CA THR A 139 -18.27 -11.38 -10.57
C THR A 139 -17.35 -11.36 -11.79
N ASP A 140 -17.79 -10.71 -12.87
CA ASP A 140 -17.05 -10.63 -14.14
C ASP A 140 -16.52 -9.21 -14.42
N PHE A 141 -17.03 -8.20 -13.72
CA PHE A 141 -16.67 -6.80 -13.90
C PHE A 141 -16.31 -6.15 -12.56
N TRP A 142 -15.63 -5.01 -12.61
CA TRP A 142 -15.38 -4.22 -11.41
C TRP A 142 -15.40 -2.72 -11.72
N ARG A 143 -15.63 -1.92 -10.68
CA ARG A 143 -15.56 -0.46 -10.72
C ARG A 143 -15.03 0.10 -9.41
N LEU A 144 -14.69 1.38 -9.41
CA LEU A 144 -14.46 2.14 -8.18
C LEU A 144 -15.79 2.64 -7.64
N GLY A 145 -16.11 2.29 -6.39
CA GLY A 145 -17.13 2.93 -5.59
C GLY A 145 -16.60 4.19 -4.92
N SER A 146 -17.35 4.75 -3.95
CA SER A 146 -16.92 5.92 -3.19
C SER A 146 -15.64 5.65 -2.39
N ASP A 147 -15.60 4.51 -1.71
CA ASP A 147 -14.55 4.08 -0.78
C ASP A 147 -14.18 2.59 -0.95
N THR A 148 -14.68 1.96 -2.01
CA THR A 148 -14.59 0.50 -2.25
C THR A 148 -14.21 0.19 -3.68
N TYR A 149 -13.70 -1.03 -3.88
CA TYR A 149 -13.69 -1.70 -5.16
C TYR A 149 -14.96 -2.54 -5.22
N ASP A 150 -15.87 -2.18 -6.12
CA ASP A 150 -17.12 -2.91 -6.30
C ASP A 150 -16.89 -3.97 -7.36
N LEU A 151 -17.18 -5.22 -7.00
CA LEU A 151 -17.13 -6.35 -7.92
C LEU A 151 -18.56 -6.62 -8.41
N CYS A 152 -18.75 -6.57 -9.72
CA CYS A 152 -20.05 -6.50 -10.36
C CYS A 152 -20.33 -7.79 -11.15
N VAL A 153 -21.57 -8.27 -11.08
CA VAL A 153 -22.01 -9.44 -11.86
C VAL A 153 -22.05 -9.12 -13.36
N ASP A 154 -22.50 -7.91 -13.70
CA ASP A 154 -22.61 -7.39 -15.07
C ASP A 154 -22.01 -5.97 -15.19
N ARG A 155 -22.07 -5.40 -16.41
CA ARG A 155 -21.51 -4.07 -16.70
C ARG A 155 -22.31 -2.93 -16.06
N ASP A 156 -23.61 -3.10 -15.91
CA ASP A 156 -24.47 -2.08 -15.29
C ASP A 156 -24.25 -2.03 -13.79
N CYS A 157 -23.69 -3.10 -13.22
CA CYS A 157 -23.31 -3.22 -11.82
C CYS A 157 -24.49 -2.94 -10.90
N ALA A 158 -25.68 -3.44 -11.30
CA ALA A 158 -26.89 -3.41 -10.50
C ALA A 158 -26.77 -4.35 -9.28
N TYR A 159 -26.03 -5.45 -9.44
CA TYR A 159 -25.69 -6.39 -8.39
C TYR A 159 -24.18 -6.45 -8.22
N TYR A 160 -23.71 -6.10 -7.02
CA TYR A 160 -22.30 -6.02 -6.71
C TYR A 160 -22.01 -6.36 -5.25
N SER A 161 -20.75 -6.72 -4.98
CA SER A 161 -20.19 -6.73 -3.63
C SER A 161 -19.13 -5.65 -3.51
N SER A 162 -19.12 -4.94 -2.39
CA SER A 162 -18.18 -3.85 -2.14
C SER A 162 -17.05 -4.31 -1.24
N TRP A 163 -15.82 -3.97 -1.61
CA TRP A 163 -14.63 -4.37 -0.87
C TRP A 163 -13.73 -3.18 -0.58
N THR A 164 -13.32 -3.06 0.67
CA THR A 164 -12.18 -2.19 1.03
C THR A 164 -10.90 -2.98 0.87
N VAL A 165 -9.82 -2.33 0.47
CA VAL A 165 -8.51 -2.98 0.34
C VAL A 165 -7.49 -2.21 1.15
N GLN A 166 -6.80 -2.90 2.05
CA GLN A 166 -5.67 -2.37 2.81
C GLN A 166 -4.38 -3.00 2.35
N VAL A 167 -3.27 -2.25 2.45
CA VAL A 167 -1.93 -2.74 2.15
C VAL A 167 -1.18 -2.95 3.45
N GLU A 168 -0.78 -4.20 3.69
CA GLU A 168 0.09 -4.59 4.79
C GLU A 168 1.48 -4.97 4.26
N GLY A 169 2.51 -4.76 5.09
CA GLY A 169 3.90 -5.05 4.72
C GLY A 169 4.47 -4.05 3.71
N SER A 170 5.58 -4.43 3.07
CA SER A 170 6.26 -3.64 2.04
C SER A 170 7.13 -4.52 1.14
N GLY A 171 7.48 -4.03 -0.05
CA GLY A 171 8.33 -4.76 -0.99
C GLY A 171 7.76 -6.14 -1.34
N ASN A 172 8.57 -7.18 -1.14
CA ASN A 172 8.21 -8.58 -1.41
C ASN A 172 7.28 -9.22 -0.36
N THR A 173 7.03 -8.55 0.77
CA THR A 173 6.10 -9.03 1.82
C THR A 173 4.72 -8.38 1.72
N LEU A 174 4.52 -7.56 0.69
CA LEU A 174 3.31 -6.79 0.49
C LEU A 174 2.09 -7.70 0.34
N THR A 175 1.06 -7.44 1.14
CA THR A 175 -0.19 -8.19 1.13
C THR A 175 -1.37 -7.24 1.00
N TYR A 176 -2.26 -7.51 0.05
CA TYR A 176 -3.55 -6.83 -0.09
C TYR A 176 -4.59 -7.56 0.76
N VAL A 177 -5.24 -6.82 1.65
CA VAL A 177 -6.26 -7.33 2.56
C VAL A 177 -7.60 -6.78 2.13
N TRP A 178 -8.36 -7.63 1.47
CA TRP A 178 -9.69 -7.34 0.97
C TRP A 178 -10.71 -7.65 2.04
N THR A 179 -11.44 -6.65 2.49
CA THR A 179 -12.49 -6.80 3.50
C THR A 179 -13.83 -6.40 2.89
N MET A 180 -14.78 -7.33 2.86
CA MET A 180 -16.11 -7.06 2.32
C MET A 180 -16.81 -6.04 3.22
N LYS A 181 -17.33 -4.98 2.60
CA LYS A 181 -18.20 -4.01 3.24
C LYS A 181 -19.63 -4.52 3.09
N ILE A 182 -20.27 -4.76 4.22
CA ILE A 182 -21.69 -5.12 4.30
C ILE A 182 -22.36 -3.93 4.96
N ASP A 183 -23.41 -3.41 4.35
CA ASP A 183 -24.23 -2.36 4.96
C ASP A 183 -25.49 -2.97 5.58
N GLY A 184 -25.99 -2.33 6.64
CA GLY A 184 -27.20 -2.77 7.32
C GLY A 184 -26.96 -3.57 8.61
N PRO A 185 -28.04 -3.96 9.30
CA PRO A 185 -27.97 -4.53 10.65
C PRO A 185 -27.47 -5.98 10.68
N GLU A 186 -27.53 -6.69 9.56
CA GLU A 186 -27.18 -8.12 9.45
C GLU A 186 -25.68 -8.31 9.19
N GLN A 187 -24.86 -7.82 10.11
CA GLN A 187 -23.41 -7.98 10.02
C GLN A 187 -23.02 -9.41 10.44
N PRO A 188 -22.06 -10.04 9.73
CA PRO A 188 -21.49 -11.30 10.19
C PRO A 188 -20.74 -11.09 11.52
N THR A 189 -20.66 -12.14 12.34
CA THR A 189 -19.94 -12.10 13.61
C THR A 189 -18.44 -11.79 13.46
N ALA A 190 -17.88 -12.07 12.29
CA ALA A 190 -16.50 -11.73 11.94
C ALA A 190 -16.44 -11.14 10.52
N PRO A 191 -15.52 -10.19 10.25
CA PRO A 191 -15.33 -9.62 8.92
C PRO A 191 -14.99 -10.69 7.87
N ILE A 192 -15.56 -10.56 6.68
CA ILE A 192 -15.22 -11.42 5.54
C ILE A 192 -13.95 -10.88 4.89
N VAL A 193 -12.83 -11.57 5.12
CA VAL A 193 -11.50 -11.14 4.65
C VAL A 193 -10.91 -12.12 3.65
N ARG A 194 -10.29 -11.59 2.60
CA ARG A 194 -9.45 -12.32 1.64
C ARG A 194 -8.10 -11.64 1.56
N ARG A 195 -7.02 -12.43 1.47
CA ARG A 195 -5.66 -11.90 1.43
C ARG A 195 -4.98 -12.36 0.16
N PHE A 196 -4.28 -11.43 -0.47
CA PHE A 196 -3.62 -11.66 -1.74
C PHE A 196 -2.23 -11.06 -1.75
N GLN A 197 -1.35 -11.65 -2.54
CA GLN A 197 -0.04 -11.09 -2.89
C GLN A 197 0.07 -11.00 -4.41
N VAL A 198 0.96 -10.15 -4.92
CA VAL A 198 1.27 -10.15 -6.36
C VAL A 198 2.04 -11.43 -6.67
N SER A 199 1.71 -12.10 -7.78
CA SER A 199 2.58 -13.17 -8.29
C SER A 199 3.96 -12.59 -8.58
N ALA A 200 5.00 -13.19 -7.99
CA ALA A 200 6.38 -12.93 -8.40
C ALA A 200 6.61 -13.34 -9.87
#